data_AF-A0A7X3UB30-F1
#
_entry.id   AF-A0A7X3UB30-F1
#
_cell.length_a   1.000
_cell.length_b   1.000
_cell.length_c   1.000
_cell.angle_alpha   90.00
_cell.angle_beta   90.00
_cell.angle_gamma   90.00
#
_symmetry.space_group_name_H-M   'P 1'
#
loop_
_entity.id
_entity.type
_entity.pdbx_description
1 polymer ?
#
loop_
_entity_poly.entity_id
_entity_poly.type
_entity_poly.pdbx_seq_one_letter_code
_entity_poly.pdbx_strand_id
1 'polypeptide(L)'
;MTATAHTEALLEALRRNLHVLGELAVRYEVETEPGRADGGPSITGPEDVRKLLGEEMGSLCQEQVRVLLLDRRNRVVGQRVIYQGNCYSSVIRPAEVLRPAVLEGVPHLI
;
A
#
# COMPACT_ATOMS: atom_id res chain seq x y z
N MET A 1 6.58 -32.45 -3.76
CA MET A 1 7.60 -31.77 -2.93
C MET A 1 8.32 -30.62 -3.66
N THR A 2 7.97 -30.28 -4.91
CA THR A 2 8.67 -29.27 -5.73
C THR A 2 8.10 -27.84 -5.61
N ALA A 3 6.80 -27.68 -5.35
CA ALA A 3 6.18 -26.36 -5.22
C ALA A 3 6.71 -25.57 -4.01
N THR A 4 6.91 -26.24 -2.87
CA THR A 4 7.41 -25.62 -1.64
C THR A 4 8.84 -25.08 -1.79
N ALA A 5 9.70 -25.83 -2.47
CA ALA A 5 11.08 -25.42 -2.74
C ALA A 5 11.16 -24.21 -3.68
N HIS A 6 10.24 -24.10 -4.64
CA HIS A 6 10.15 -22.94 -5.53
C HIS A 6 9.72 -21.67 -4.78
N THR A 7 8.75 -21.80 -3.86
CA THR A 7 8.29 -20.69 -3.02
C THR A 7 9.38 -20.20 -2.07
N GLU A 8 10.14 -21.11 -1.43
CA GLU A 8 11.27 -20.72 -0.58
C GLU A 8 12.37 -20.01 -1.38
N ALA A 9 12.70 -20.51 -2.57
CA ALA A 9 13.69 -19.86 -3.43
C ALA A 9 13.26 -18.44 -3.85
N LEU A 10 11.96 -18.27 -4.13
CA LEU A 10 11.39 -16.96 -4.46
C LEU A 10 11.45 -16.00 -3.25
N LEU A 11 11.04 -16.46 -2.07
CA LEU A 11 11.10 -15.65 -0.84
C LEU A 11 12.53 -15.25 -0.50
N GLU A 12 13.48 -16.16 -0.66
CA GLU A 12 14.90 -15.88 -0.40
C GLU A 12 15.48 -14.89 -1.43
N ALA A 13 15.07 -14.99 -2.70
CA ALA A 13 15.44 -14.02 -3.71
C ALA A 13 14.85 -12.63 -3.40
N LEU A 14 13.59 -12.56 -2.97
CA LEU A 14 12.95 -11.29 -2.59
C LEU A 14 13.62 -10.66 -1.38
N ARG A 15 13.94 -11.44 -0.35
CA ARG A 15 14.65 -10.96 0.86
C ARG A 15 16.01 -10.35 0.52
N ARG A 16 16.82 -11.05 -0.28
CA ARG A 16 18.15 -10.57 -0.67
C ARG A 16 18.10 -9.32 -1.55
N ASN A 17 17.04 -9.16 -2.34
CA ASN A 17 16.92 -8.08 -3.31
C ASN A 17 16.03 -6.92 -2.85
N LEU A 18 15.49 -6.96 -1.63
CA LEU A 18 14.51 -5.99 -1.14
C LEU A 18 15.00 -4.54 -1.25
N HIS A 19 16.28 -4.31 -0.93
CA HIS A 19 16.90 -2.99 -1.02
C HIS A 19 16.94 -2.46 -2.46
N VAL A 20 17.36 -3.29 -3.41
CA VAL A 20 17.44 -2.94 -4.83
C VAL A 20 16.05 -2.71 -5.41
N LEU A 21 15.08 -3.56 -5.05
CA LEU A 21 13.68 -3.38 -5.44
C LEU A 21 13.12 -2.05 -4.93
N GLY A 22 13.47 -1.65 -3.70
CA GLY A 22 13.13 -0.34 -3.15
C GLY A 22 13.73 0.83 -3.94
N GLU A 23 15.02 0.77 -4.28
CA GLU A 23 15.65 1.81 -5.12
C GLU A 23 15.03 1.89 -6.51
N LEU A 24 14.76 0.74 -7.13
CA LEU A 24 14.17 0.66 -8.46
C LEU A 24 12.73 1.19 -8.46
N ALA A 25 11.93 0.87 -7.44
CA ALA A 25 10.58 1.39 -7.29
C ALA A 25 10.55 2.92 -7.20
N VAL A 26 11.51 3.52 -6.47
CA VAL A 26 11.64 4.98 -6.36
C VAL A 26 12.14 5.62 -7.65
N ARG A 27 13.13 5.00 -8.33
CA ARG A 27 13.77 5.58 -9.53
C ARG A 27 12.95 5.44 -10.80
N TYR A 28 12.23 4.33 -10.93
CA TYR A 28 11.51 4.00 -12.17
C TYR A 28 10.00 4.15 -12.06
N GLU A 29 9.50 4.68 -10.92
CA GLU A 29 8.08 4.67 -10.59
C GLU A 29 7.48 3.32 -10.97
N VAL A 30 8.10 2.22 -10.50
CA VAL A 30 7.60 0.89 -10.79
C VAL A 30 6.18 0.87 -10.27
N GLU A 31 5.23 0.97 -11.19
CA GLU A 31 3.83 0.76 -10.92
C GLU A 31 3.78 -0.64 -10.36
N THR A 32 3.70 -0.76 -9.04
CA THR A 32 3.12 -1.93 -8.43
C THR A 32 1.71 -1.91 -8.99
N GLU A 33 1.49 -2.54 -10.15
CA GLU A 33 0.16 -2.70 -10.71
C GLU A 33 -0.65 -3.23 -9.53
N PRO A 34 -1.54 -2.41 -8.96
CA PRO A 34 -2.36 -2.93 -7.90
C PRO A 34 -3.11 -4.05 -8.58
N GLY A 35 -2.92 -5.29 -8.09
CA GLY A 35 -3.49 -6.45 -8.72
C GLY A 35 -4.92 -6.11 -9.09
N ARG A 36 -5.16 -5.94 -10.41
CA ARG A 36 -6.44 -5.51 -10.98
C ARG A 36 -7.38 -6.70 -10.92
N ALA A 37 -7.51 -7.27 -9.72
CA ALA A 37 -8.59 -8.14 -9.37
C ALA A 37 -9.81 -7.21 -9.32
N ASP A 38 -10.64 -7.28 -10.36
CA ASP A 38 -11.95 -6.66 -10.37
C ASP A 38 -12.73 -7.14 -9.14
N GLY A 39 -12.66 -6.38 -8.03
CA GLY A 39 -13.36 -6.76 -6.79
C GLY A 39 -12.70 -6.41 -5.45
N GLY A 40 -11.82 -5.41 -5.37
CA GLY A 40 -11.35 -4.90 -4.06
C GLY A 40 -12.52 -4.56 -3.13
N PRO A 41 -12.34 -4.65 -1.80
CA PRO A 41 -13.41 -4.41 -0.83
C PRO A 41 -13.98 -3.00 -1.02
N SER A 42 -15.30 -2.88 -1.01
CA SER A 42 -15.99 -1.60 -1.08
C SER A 42 -15.98 -0.95 0.30
N ILE A 43 -15.54 0.30 0.38
CA ILE A 43 -15.61 1.11 1.58
C ILE A 43 -16.92 1.88 1.59
N THR A 44 -17.77 1.59 2.57
CA THR A 44 -19.05 2.28 2.78
C THR A 44 -19.03 3.15 4.03
N GLY A 45 -18.03 2.96 4.89
CA GLY A 45 -17.81 3.78 6.08
C GLY A 45 -16.50 3.45 6.80
N PRO A 46 -16.20 4.16 7.90
CA PRO A 46 -14.94 4.01 8.63
C PRO A 46 -14.74 2.61 9.23
N GLU A 47 -15.83 1.90 9.56
CA GLU A 47 -15.73 0.52 10.05
C GLU A 47 -15.16 -0.45 9.01
N ASP A 48 -15.36 -0.20 7.72
CA ASP A 48 -14.81 -1.05 6.67
C ASP A 48 -13.30 -0.86 6.56
N VAL A 49 -12.82 0.38 6.75
CA VAL A 49 -11.39 0.69 6.82
C VAL A 49 -10.75 0.01 8.04
N ARG A 50 -11.40 0.09 9.20
CA ARG A 50 -10.93 -0.59 10.42
C ARG A 50 -10.89 -2.10 10.26
N LYS A 51 -11.89 -2.71 9.62
CA LYS A 51 -11.88 -4.15 9.31
C LYS A 51 -10.74 -4.53 8.36
N LEU A 52 -10.47 -3.68 7.37
CA LEU A 52 -9.43 -3.93 6.37
C LEU A 52 -8.01 -3.81 6.95
N LEU A 53 -7.76 -2.79 7.76
CA LEU A 53 -6.40 -2.41 8.17
C LEU A 53 -6.13 -2.56 9.67
N GLY A 54 -7.16 -2.69 10.51
CA GLY A 54 -7.03 -2.53 11.96
C GLY A 54 -6.15 -3.57 12.64
N GLU A 55 -6.22 -4.83 12.22
CA GLU A 55 -5.35 -5.89 12.76
C GLU A 55 -3.89 -5.64 12.38
N GLU A 56 -3.63 -5.37 11.10
CA GLU A 56 -2.29 -5.11 10.57
C GLU A 56 -1.68 -3.85 11.19
N MET A 57 -2.40 -2.72 11.12
CA MET A 57 -1.94 -1.44 11.67
C MET A 57 -1.78 -1.45 13.19
N GLY A 58 -2.61 -2.22 13.90
CA GLY A 58 -2.50 -2.36 15.35
C GLY A 58 -1.25 -3.11 15.81
N SER A 59 -0.62 -3.88 14.92
CA SER A 59 0.60 -4.64 15.20
C SER A 59 1.90 -3.89 14.89
N LEU A 60 1.82 -2.71 14.26
CA LEU A 60 3.00 -1.98 13.81
C LEU A 60 3.79 -1.40 15.01
N CYS A 61 5.11 -1.62 15.02
CA CYS A 61 5.99 -1.04 16.03
C CYS A 61 6.19 0.47 15.88
N GLN A 62 5.73 1.05 14.77
CA GLN A 62 5.94 2.45 14.41
C GLN A 62 4.67 3.02 13.80
N GLU A 63 4.41 4.31 14.07
CA GLU A 63 3.30 5.01 13.46
C GLU A 63 3.46 5.11 11.95
N GLN A 64 2.39 4.80 11.23
CA GLN A 64 2.29 4.93 9.79
C GLN A 64 1.02 5.67 9.41
N VAL A 65 1.14 6.56 8.44
CA VAL A 65 -0.01 7.13 7.72
C VAL A 65 0.02 6.59 6.31
N ARG A 66 -1.14 6.11 5.88
CA ARG A 66 -1.35 5.51 4.57
C ARG A 66 -2.54 6.16 3.90
N VAL A 67 -2.53 6.15 2.57
CA VAL A 67 -3.69 6.50 1.75
C VAL A 67 -4.21 5.25 1.06
N LEU A 68 -5.52 5.07 1.09
CA LEU A 68 -6.23 4.09 0.28
C LEU A 68 -6.71 4.78 -1.00
N LEU A 69 -6.46 4.12 -2.13
CA LEU A 69 -6.88 4.56 -3.45
C LEU A 69 -8.15 3.82 -3.82
N LEU A 70 -9.20 4.54 -4.19
CA LEU A 70 -10.51 3.96 -4.47
C LEU A 70 -11.01 4.28 -5.88
N ASP A 71 -11.69 3.31 -6.50
CA ASP A 71 -12.41 3.51 -7.75
C ASP A 71 -13.71 4.33 -7.57
N ARG A 72 -14.45 4.58 -8.67
CA ARG A 72 -15.75 5.29 -8.65
C ARG A 72 -16.85 4.61 -7.84
N ARG A 73 -16.66 3.35 -7.42
CA ARG A 73 -17.58 2.56 -6.60
C ARG A 73 -17.05 2.42 -5.16
N ASN A 74 -16.08 3.25 -4.77
CA ASN A 74 -15.40 3.20 -3.47
C ASN A 74 -14.72 1.86 -3.17
N ARG A 75 -14.30 1.12 -4.19
CA ARG A 75 -13.53 -0.11 -4.01
C ARG A 75 -12.07 0.19 -3.90
N VAL A 76 -11.40 -0.45 -2.94
CA VAL A 76 -9.95 -0.30 -2.77
C VAL A 76 -9.25 -0.88 -4.00
N VAL A 77 -8.59 0.00 -4.73
CA VAL A 77 -7.71 -0.35 -5.85
C VAL A 77 -6.24 -0.18 -5.48
N GLY A 78 -5.90 0.41 -4.33
CA GLY A 78 -4.51 0.54 -3.94
C GLY A 78 -4.31 1.07 -2.53
N GLN A 79 -3.07 0.96 -2.05
CA GLN A 79 -2.64 1.52 -0.76
C GLN A 79 -1.22 2.07 -0.91
N ARG A 80 -0.95 3.24 -0.35
CA ARG A 80 0.41 3.83 -0.29
C ARG A 80 0.71 4.32 1.12
N VAL A 81 1.91 4.02 1.62
CA VAL A 81 2.44 4.63 2.84
C VAL A 81 2.96 6.02 2.48
N ILE A 82 2.47 7.05 3.16
CA ILE A 82 2.87 8.46 2.93
C ILE A 82 3.69 9.02 4.09
N TYR A 83 3.64 8.37 5.24
CA TYR A 83 4.49 8.68 6.38
C TYR A 83 4.75 7.43 7.21
N GLN A 84 5.98 7.33 7.72
CA GLN A 84 6.39 6.35 8.70
C GLN A 84 7.36 7.03 9.66
N GLY A 85 7.00 7.16 10.93
CA GLY A 85 7.75 8.01 11.84
C GLY A 85 7.33 7.88 13.30
N ASN A 86 7.62 8.91 14.10
CA ASN A 86 7.22 8.92 15.50
C ASN A 86 5.78 9.45 15.66
N CYS A 87 5.22 9.27 16.85
CA CYS A 87 3.84 9.61 17.19
C CYS A 87 3.62 11.04 17.70
N TYR A 88 4.60 11.92 17.53
CA TYR A 88 4.53 13.28 18.09
C TYR A 88 3.95 14.28 17.09
N SER A 89 4.41 14.25 15.84
CA SER A 89 3.91 15.13 14.79
C SER A 89 4.25 14.58 13.40
N SER A 90 3.24 14.51 12.55
CA SER A 90 3.40 14.13 11.15
C SER A 90 3.20 15.37 10.28
N VAL A 91 4.29 15.95 9.76
CA VAL A 91 4.21 17.03 8.77
C VAL A 91 4.03 16.38 7.40
N ILE A 92 2.78 16.17 7.01
CA ILE A 92 2.41 15.59 5.72
C ILE A 92 1.98 16.70 4.78
N ARG A 93 2.59 16.78 3.61
CA ARG A 93 2.19 17.77 2.59
C ARG A 93 0.94 17.27 1.86
N PRO A 94 -0.05 18.12 1.55
CA PRO A 94 -1.22 17.70 0.76
C PRO A 94 -0.84 17.04 -0.57
N ALA A 95 0.26 17.47 -1.18
CA ALA A 95 0.79 16.86 -2.40
C ALA A 95 1.17 15.37 -2.21
N GLU A 96 1.64 14.95 -1.04
CA GLU A 96 2.00 13.55 -0.77
C GLU A 96 0.76 12.65 -0.63
N VAL A 97 -0.34 13.21 -0.11
CA VAL A 97 -1.64 12.54 -0.02
C VAL A 97 -2.28 12.39 -1.41
N LEU A 98 -2.23 13.45 -2.22
CA LEU A 98 -2.93 13.52 -3.50
C LEU A 98 -2.16 12.90 -4.67
N ARG A 99 -0.82 12.95 -4.66
CA ARG A 99 0.02 12.49 -5.79
C ARG A 99 -0.29 11.06 -6.20
N PRO A 100 -0.43 10.07 -5.30
CA PRO A 100 -0.78 8.72 -5.70
C PRO A 100 -2.11 8.62 -6.46
N ALA A 101 -3.13 9.35 -6.02
CA ALA A 101 -4.43 9.33 -6.67
C ALA A 101 -4.38 9.94 -8.09
N VAL A 102 -3.59 11.00 -8.27
CA VAL A 102 -3.38 11.64 -9.57
C VAL A 102 -2.62 10.73 -10.53
N LEU A 103 -1.56 10.07 -10.07
CA LEU A 103 -0.76 9.16 -10.91
C LEU A 103 -1.58 7.95 -11.35
N GLU A 104 -2.37 7.37 -10.45
CA GLU A 104 -3.18 6.18 -10.75
C GLU A 104 -4.53 6.51 -11.40
N GLY A 105 -4.83 7.80 -11.60
CA GLY A 105 -6.06 8.24 -12.25
C GLY A 105 -7.34 7.87 -11.47
N VAL A 106 -7.24 7.76 -10.15
CA VAL A 106 -8.37 7.37 -9.29
C VAL A 106 -9.08 8.59 -8.71
N PRO A 107 -10.41 8.56 -8.58
CA PRO A 107 -11.19 9.73 -8.18
C PRO A 107 -11.31 9.91 -6.65
N HIS A 108 -11.02 8.88 -5.86
CA HIS A 108 -11.36 8.85 -4.44
C HIS A 108 -10.16 8.35 -3.61
N LEU A 109 -9.98 8.95 -2.44
CA LEU A 109 -8.94 8.59 -1.48
C LEU A 109 -9.48 8.64 -0.05
N ILE A 110 -8.93 7.79 0.81
CA ILE A 110 -9.17 7.78 2.26
C ILE A 110 -7.82 7.76 2.97
#